data_AF-A0A2W6PCL8-F1
#
_entry.id   AF-A0A2W6PCL8-F1
#
_cell.length_a   1.000
_cell.length_b   1.000
_cell.length_c   1.000
_cell.angle_alpha   90.00
_cell.angle_beta   90.00
_cell.angle_gamma   90.00
#
_symmetry.space_group_name_H-M   'P 1'
#
loop_
_entity.id
_entity.type
_entity.pdbx_description
1 polymer ?
#
loop_
_entity_poly.entity_id
_entity_poly.type
_entity_poly.pdbx_seq_one_letter_code
_entity_poly.pdbx_strand_id
1 'polypeptide(L)' 'MKITSVNVGGMAFRQGKTQVNNAVSVDEKDIEAFKKLNARGIELEGRKVSTDPKLKMM' A
#
# COMPACT_ATOMS: atom_id res chain seq x y z
N MET A 1 -4.39 10.00 -18.61
CA MET A 1 -5.07 9.62 -17.35
C MET A 1 -4.14 9.91 -16.19
N LYS A 2 -4.58 10.66 -15.17
CA LYS A 2 -3.83 10.88 -13.93
C LYS A 2 -4.37 9.90 -12.88
N ILE A 3 -3.48 9.19 -12.20
CA ILE A 3 -3.83 8.39 -11.03
C ILE A 3 -3.78 9.33 -9.84
N THR A 4 -4.88 9.48 -9.11
CA THR A 4 -4.96 10.35 -7.92
C THR A 4 -4.73 9.56 -6.64
N SER A 5 -5.19 8.30 -6.61
CA SER A 5 -5.11 7.45 -5.43
C SER A 5 -4.96 5.98 -5.85
N VAL A 6 -4.26 5.20 -5.04
CA VAL A 6 -4.03 3.77 -5.23
C VAL A 6 -4.45 3.03 -3.96
N ASN A 7 -5.28 2.01 -4.14
CA ASN A 7 -5.67 1.14 -3.06
C ASN A 7 -4.88 -0.18 -3.06
N VAL A 8 -4.27 -0.50 -1.93
CA VAL A 8 -3.58 -1.76 -1.68
C VAL A 8 -4.53 -2.70 -0.93
N GLY A 9 -5.19 -3.57 -1.70
CA GLY A 9 -6.17 -4.55 -1.24
C GLY A 9 -5.57 -5.64 -0.35
N GLY A 10 -4.57 -6.32 -0.90
CA GLY A 10 -3.81 -7.33 -0.18
C GLY A 10 -2.51 -7.66 -0.87
N MET A 11 -1.45 -7.83 -0.09
CA MET A 11 -0.14 -8.27 -0.56
C MET A 11 0.26 -9.49 0.25
N ALA A 12 0.40 -10.62 -0.43
CA ALA A 12 0.71 -11.89 0.19
C ALA A 12 2.03 -11.81 0.98
N PHE A 13 2.01 -12.28 2.21
CA PHE A 13 3.21 -12.41 3.02
C PHE A 13 4.16 -13.43 2.40
N ARG A 14 5.43 -13.05 2.27
CA ARG A 14 6.54 -13.96 1.97
C ARG A 14 7.65 -13.71 2.97
N GLN A 15 8.44 -14.73 3.24
CA GLN A 15 9.58 -14.64 4.14
C GLN A 15 10.54 -13.53 3.65
N GLY A 16 10.84 -12.57 4.53
CA GLY A 16 11.61 -11.37 4.20
C GLY A 16 10.78 -10.11 3.91
N LYS A 17 9.43 -10.19 3.85
CA LYS A 17 8.55 -9.02 3.79
C LYS A 17 8.17 -8.55 5.19
N THR A 18 8.05 -7.23 5.37
CA THR A 18 7.50 -6.63 6.58
C THR A 18 5.98 -6.57 6.47
N GLN A 19 5.29 -7.20 7.40
CA GLN A 19 3.84 -7.11 7.49
C GLN A 19 3.46 -5.74 8.06
N VAL A 20 2.82 -4.90 7.24
CA VAL A 20 2.37 -3.55 7.63
C VAL A 20 0.97 -3.60 8.22
N ASN A 21 0.15 -4.54 7.75
CA ASN A 21 -1.20 -4.80 8.25
C ASN A 21 -1.60 -6.27 8.01
N ASN A 22 -2.72 -6.70 8.57
CA ASN A 22 -3.30 -8.04 8.41
C ASN A 22 -3.47 -8.48 6.96
N ALA A 23 -3.63 -7.54 6.01
CA ALA A 23 -3.80 -7.84 4.60
C ALA A 23 -2.57 -7.48 3.74
N VAL A 24 -1.61 -6.70 4.25
CA VAL A 24 -0.58 -6.09 3.41
C VAL A 24 0.80 -6.34 4.00
N SER A 25 1.59 -7.11 3.25
CA SER A 25 3.02 -7.32 3.51
C SER A 25 3.84 -6.69 2.39
N VAL A 26 4.77 -5.82 2.76
CA VAL A 26 5.59 -5.05 1.82
C VAL A 26 7.06 -5.38 2.01
N ASP A 27 7.83 -5.33 0.94
CA ASP A 27 9.30 -5.34 1.01
C ASP A 27 9.88 -3.96 0.69
N GLU A 28 11.20 -3.82 0.77
CA GLU A 28 11.89 -2.56 0.52
C GLU A 28 11.61 -1.99 -0.88
N LYS A 29 11.44 -2.85 -1.91
CA LYS A 29 11.09 -2.40 -3.26
C LYS A 29 9.66 -1.87 -3.33
N ASP A 30 8.74 -2.52 -2.62
CA ASP A 30 7.36 -2.04 -2.51
C ASP A 30 7.34 -0.65 -1.83
N ILE A 31 8.09 -0.48 -0.73
CA ILE A 31 8.21 0.80 -0.02
C ILE A 31 8.80 1.89 -0.93
N GLU A 32 9.85 1.60 -1.70
CA GLU A 32 10.41 2.54 -2.67
C GLU A 32 9.40 2.93 -3.75
N ALA A 33 8.64 1.98 -4.27
CA ALA A 33 7.60 2.25 -5.26
C ALA A 33 6.51 3.16 -4.66
N PHE A 34 6.06 2.87 -3.44
CA PHE A 34 5.10 3.70 -2.71
C PHE A 34 5.62 5.11 -2.46
N LYS A 35 6.89 5.28 -2.08
CA LYS A 35 7.51 6.60 -1.93
C LYS A 35 7.51 7.38 -3.24
N LYS A 36 7.82 6.73 -4.38
CA LYS A 36 7.80 7.37 -5.71
C LYS A 36 6.39 7.78 -6.13
N LEU A 37 5.38 6.98 -5.79
CA LEU A 37 3.97 7.31 -6.04
C LEU A 37 3.53 8.49 -5.16
N ASN A 38 3.83 8.45 -3.86
CA ASN A 38 3.53 9.54 -2.95
C ASN A 38 4.23 10.86 -3.35
N ALA A 39 5.48 10.79 -3.79
CA ALA A 39 6.22 11.94 -4.32
C ALA A 39 5.58 12.55 -5.59
N ARG A 40 4.77 11.77 -6.32
CA ARG A 40 3.97 12.26 -7.45
C ARG A 40 2.61 12.82 -7.03
N GLY A 41 2.31 12.87 -5.73
CA GLY A 41 1.03 13.30 -5.18
C GLY A 41 -0.07 12.24 -5.28
N ILE A 42 0.30 10.96 -5.39
CA ILE A 42 -0.65 9.85 -5.45
C ILE A 42 -0.88 9.32 -4.03
N GLU A 43 -2.12 9.36 -3.57
CA GLU A 43 -2.48 8.86 -2.25
C GLU A 43 -2.44 7.34 -2.20
N LEU A 44 -1.89 6.78 -1.12
CA LEU A 44 -1.75 5.34 -0.94
C LEU A 44 -2.55 4.88 0.27
N GLU A 45 -3.56 4.07 0.00
CA GLU A 45 -4.51 3.58 0.99
C GLU A 45 -4.45 2.05 1.06
N GLY A 46 -4.26 1.46 2.23
CA GLY A 46 -4.37 0.01 2.44
C GLY A 46 -5.74 -0.36 3.01
N ARG A 47 -6.49 -1.23 2.33
CA ARG A 47 -7.77 -1.76 2.88
C ARG A 47 -8.11 -3.12 2.27
N LYS A 48 -8.54 -4.10 3.07
CA LYS A 48 -8.91 -5.42 2.54
C LYS A 48 -10.24 -5.41 1.79
N VAL A 49 -11.21 -4.68 2.31
CA VAL A 49 -12.58 -4.60 1.77
C VAL A 49 -13.14 -3.18 1.93
N SER A 50 -14.20 -2.86 1.19
CA SER A 50 -14.85 -1.55 1.22
C SER A 50 -15.51 -1.17 2.55
N THR A 51 -15.57 -2.10 3.49
CA THR A 51 -16.05 -1.88 4.87
C THR A 51 -14.92 -1.73 5.88
N ASP A 52 -13.68 -2.08 5.51
CA ASP A 52 -12.52 -1.97 6.40
C ASP A 52 -12.06 -0.51 6.51
N PRO A 53 -11.54 -0.09 7.69
CA PRO A 53 -10.97 1.24 7.88
C PRO A 53 -9.82 1.45 6.90
N LYS A 54 -9.80 2.66 6.31
CA LYS A 54 -8.73 3.07 5.40
C LYS A 54 -7.43 3.23 6.20
N LEU A 55 -6.44 2.40 5.94
CA LEU A 55 -5.11 2.60 6.48
C LEU A 55 -4.34 3.55 5.57
N LYS A 56 -4.00 4.73 6.07
CA LYS A 56 -3.11 5.65 5.34
C LYS A 56 -1.69 5.09 5.40
N MET A 57 -1.14 4.70 4.26
CA MET A 57 0.22 4.16 4.21
C MET A 57 1.27 5.28 4.12
N MET A 58 0.94 6.39 3.44
CA MET A 58 1.77 7.60 3.31
C MET A 58 0.87 8.85 3.23
#